data_AF-A0A447XAF5-F1
#
_entry.id   AF-A0A447XAF5-F1
#
_cell.length_a   1.000
_cell.length_b   1.000
_cell.length_c   1.000
_cell.angle_alpha   90.00
_cell.angle_beta   90.00
_cell.angle_gamma   90.00
#
_symmetry.space_group_name_H-M   'P 1'
#
loop_
_entity.id
_entity.type
_entity.pdbx_description
1 polymer ?
#
loop_
_entity_poly.entity_id
_entity_poly.type
_entity_poly.pdbx_seq_one_letter_code
_entity_poly.pdbx_strand_id
1 'polypeptide(L)'
;MINPRTIAQEIAYADVATQAANLQEKQTELDAESSGLDSLSSALSDFQSAVDALNSDTDGPVTFAATSNNDSATVSANSQAQAGSYSFFVEQLAQGQQTTFSMGDDAFSATGTFELTMGDSTMDIDLSAADQNGDGDGFIDASELVNAINDSDDNPGVSAALVKTDGTTTIMLTSDSTGAQSAFSVSVTGHDASNDSTSAPVATVVSSAQDAIIHLGSATGPAITNSSNTF
;
A
#
# COMPACT_ATOMS: atom_id res chain seq x y z
N MET A 1 61.08 61.28 11.61
CA MET A 1 59.82 61.98 11.29
C MET A 1 58.69 60.98 11.46
N ILE A 2 57.75 61.28 12.35
CA ILE A 2 56.54 60.48 12.53
C ILE A 2 55.64 60.73 11.34
N ASN A 3 55.22 59.69 10.63
CA ASN A 3 54.32 59.82 9.49
C ASN A 3 52.88 59.88 10.02
N PRO A 4 52.18 61.01 9.95
CA PRO A 4 50.82 61.12 10.47
C PRO A 4 49.84 60.16 9.79
N ARG A 5 50.16 59.68 8.58
CA ARG A 5 49.36 58.65 7.90
C ARG A 5 49.47 57.28 8.59
N THR A 6 50.64 56.90 9.10
CA THR A 6 50.81 55.60 9.76
C THR A 6 50.12 55.57 11.13
N ILE A 7 50.20 56.66 11.91
CA ILE A 7 49.47 56.77 13.18
C ILE A 7 47.96 56.77 12.97
N ALA A 8 47.46 57.53 11.98
CA ALA A 8 46.04 57.53 11.66
C ALA A 8 45.55 56.15 11.21
N GLN A 9 46.40 55.39 10.52
CA GLN A 9 46.10 54.03 10.08
C GLN A 9 46.08 53.04 11.26
N GLU A 10 47.05 53.13 12.18
CA GLU A 10 47.08 52.29 13.39
C GLU A 10 45.90 52.56 14.32
N ILE A 11 45.51 53.83 14.53
CA ILE A 11 44.33 54.18 15.33
C ILE A 11 43.05 53.67 14.65
N ALA A 12 42.91 53.87 13.33
CA ALA A 12 41.76 53.36 12.59
C ALA A 12 41.66 51.83 12.64
N TYR A 13 42.79 51.11 12.56
CA TYR A 13 42.81 49.65 12.73
C TYR A 13 42.44 49.24 14.16
N ALA A 14 42.93 49.94 15.18
CA ALA A 14 42.62 49.66 16.58
C ALA A 14 41.14 49.90 16.91
N ASP A 15 40.54 50.96 16.37
CA ASP A 15 39.12 51.28 16.52
C ASP A 15 38.24 50.21 15.85
N VAL A 16 38.57 49.82 14.61
CA VAL A 16 37.86 48.74 13.89
C VAL A 16 38.02 47.41 14.63
N ALA A 17 39.21 47.08 15.15
CA ALA A 17 39.45 45.85 15.89
C ALA A 17 38.65 45.80 17.20
N THR A 18 38.56 46.93 17.93
CA THR A 18 37.76 47.04 19.16
C THR A 18 36.28 46.88 18.87
N GLN A 19 35.79 47.52 17.80
CA GLN A 19 34.38 47.44 17.41
C GLN A 19 34.02 46.03 16.91
N ALA A 20 34.92 45.36 16.18
CA ALA A 20 34.77 43.96 15.77
C ALA A 20 34.76 43.02 16.98
N ALA A 21 35.63 43.24 17.98
CA ALA A 21 35.65 42.44 19.21
C ALA A 21 34.34 42.57 20.00
N ASN A 22 33.83 43.79 20.18
CA ASN A 22 32.56 44.03 20.86
C ASN A 22 31.37 43.39 20.13
N LEU A 23 31.35 43.45 18.79
CA LEU A 23 30.33 42.79 17.97
C LEU A 23 30.43 41.27 18.07
N GLN A 24 31.65 40.71 18.07
CA GLN A 24 31.87 39.28 18.24
C GLN A 24 31.41 38.78 19.61
N GLU A 25 31.67 39.55 20.67
CA GLU A 25 31.18 39.26 22.02
C GLU A 25 29.65 39.28 22.06
N LYS A 26 29.03 40.31 21.45
CA LYS A 26 27.56 40.40 21.37
C LYS A 26 26.94 39.27 20.54
N GLN A 27 27.59 38.88 19.43
CA GLN A 27 27.17 37.72 18.64
C GLN A 27 27.24 36.44 19.47
N THR A 28 28.33 36.23 20.22
CA THR A 28 28.51 35.05 21.06
C THR A 28 27.45 34.98 22.18
N GLU A 29 27.10 36.12 22.79
CA GLU A 29 26.04 36.21 23.79
C GLU A 29 24.67 35.86 23.19
N LEU A 30 24.34 36.41 22.01
CA LEU A 30 23.09 36.11 21.30
C LEU A 30 23.01 34.65 20.84
N ASP A 31 24.11 34.07 20.36
CA ASP A 31 24.17 32.65 19.95
C ASP A 31 23.95 31.73 21.16
N ALA A 32 24.52 32.08 22.32
CA ALA A 32 24.31 31.34 23.56
C ALA A 32 22.87 31.45 24.06
N GLU A 33 22.25 32.64 23.99
CA GLU A 33 20.85 32.86 24.33
C GLU A 33 19.92 32.07 23.40
N SER A 34 20.15 32.13 22.08
CA SER A 34 19.39 31.36 21.08
C SER A 34 19.49 29.86 21.37
N SER A 35 20.70 29.34 21.60
CA SER A 35 20.90 27.92 21.91
C SER A 35 20.19 27.50 23.21
N GLY A 36 20.16 28.39 24.21
CA GLY A 36 19.42 28.17 25.45
C GLY A 36 17.90 28.12 25.23
N LEU A 37 17.37 29.02 24.41
CA LEU A 37 15.94 29.05 24.04
C LEU A 37 15.55 27.84 23.19
N ASP A 38 16.38 27.40 22.25
CA ASP A 38 16.15 26.20 21.44
C ASP A 38 16.12 24.94 22.32
N SER A 39 17.02 24.87 23.30
CA SER A 39 17.05 23.76 24.27
C SER A 39 15.80 23.75 25.15
N LEU A 40 15.34 24.93 25.60
CA LEU A 40 14.10 25.05 26.38
C LEU A 40 12.88 24.69 25.53
N SER A 41 12.82 25.16 24.29
CA SER A 41 11.74 24.85 23.34
C SER A 41 11.64 23.34 23.10
N SER A 42 12.79 22.69 22.88
CA SER A 42 12.86 21.23 22.73
C SER A 42 12.36 20.51 23.99
N ALA A 43 12.83 20.92 25.17
CA ALA A 43 12.39 20.32 26.44
C ALA A 43 10.87 20.50 26.70
N LEU A 44 10.30 21.64 26.31
CA LEU A 44 8.86 21.87 26.41
C LEU A 44 8.07 21.03 25.41
N SER A 45 8.58 20.85 24.18
CA SER A 45 7.99 19.97 23.17
C SER A 45 8.01 18.50 23.62
N ASP A 46 9.12 18.05 24.20
CA ASP A 46 9.24 16.69 24.75
C ASP A 46 8.28 16.49 25.93
N PHE A 47 8.17 17.48 26.82
CA PHE A 47 7.23 17.43 27.93
C PHE A 47 5.78 17.40 27.45
N GLN A 48 5.42 18.24 26.48
CA GLN A 48 4.08 18.25 25.90
C GLN A 48 3.75 16.88 25.27
N SER A 49 4.68 16.32 24.51
CA SER A 49 4.52 14.98 23.91
C SER A 49 4.32 13.90 24.97
N ALA A 50 5.03 13.96 26.09
CA ALA A 50 4.86 13.02 27.20
C ALA A 50 3.50 13.17 27.91
N VAL A 51 3.00 14.40 28.08
CA VAL A 51 1.68 14.67 28.65
C VAL A 51 0.58 14.21 27.70
N ASP A 52 0.73 14.44 26.40
CA ASP A 52 -0.24 13.98 25.39
C ASP A 52 -0.29 12.46 25.32
N ALA A 53 0.87 11.78 25.39
CA ALA A 53 0.92 10.32 25.48
C ALA A 53 0.24 9.80 26.76
N LEU A 54 0.45 10.46 27.90
CA LEU A 54 -0.18 10.07 29.17
C LEU A 54 -1.71 10.28 29.17
N ASN A 55 -2.18 11.33 28.49
CA ASN A 55 -3.60 11.66 28.34
C ASN A 55 -4.28 10.88 27.20
N SER A 56 -3.58 9.99 26.50
CA SER A 56 -4.19 9.15 25.46
C SER A 56 -5.23 8.21 26.08
N ASP A 57 -6.45 8.27 25.57
CA ASP A 57 -7.54 7.36 25.94
C ASP A 57 -7.26 5.90 25.49
N THR A 58 -6.37 5.70 24.51
CA THR A 58 -6.03 4.40 23.91
C THR A 58 -4.69 3.83 24.36
N ASP A 59 -3.73 4.70 24.71
CA ASP A 59 -2.31 4.35 24.95
C ASP A 59 -1.81 4.81 26.31
N GLY A 60 -2.71 4.88 27.30
CA GLY A 60 -2.37 5.21 28.68
C GLY A 60 -1.35 4.25 29.32
N PRO A 61 -0.95 4.48 30.59
CA PRO A 61 0.12 3.72 31.25
C PRO A 61 -0.22 2.24 31.52
N VAL A 62 -1.46 1.83 31.26
CA VAL A 62 -1.91 0.44 31.36
C VAL A 62 -1.77 -0.19 29.98
N THR A 63 -0.74 -1.01 29.81
CA THR A 63 -0.57 -1.79 28.57
C THR A 63 -1.54 -2.97 28.58
N PHE A 64 -2.49 -2.96 27.66
CA PHE A 64 -3.38 -4.09 27.42
C PHE A 64 -2.65 -5.06 26.49
N ALA A 65 -2.24 -6.19 27.03
CA ALA A 65 -1.55 -7.23 26.26
C ALA A 65 -2.51 -8.39 26.00
N ALA A 66 -2.60 -8.81 24.74
CA ALA A 66 -3.17 -10.09 24.36
C ALA A 66 -2.04 -11.06 24.03
N THR A 67 -2.18 -12.31 24.44
CA THR A 67 -1.27 -13.39 24.06
C THR A 67 -2.04 -14.50 23.40
N SER A 68 -1.48 -15.03 22.31
CA SER A 68 -1.99 -16.22 21.64
C SER A 68 -1.20 -17.44 22.12
N ASN A 69 -1.85 -18.60 22.19
CA ASN A 69 -1.21 -19.89 22.39
C ASN A 69 -0.81 -20.57 21.06
N ASN A 70 -1.04 -19.91 19.93
CA ASN A 70 -0.77 -20.40 18.58
C ASN A 70 -0.05 -19.32 17.76
N ASP A 71 1.13 -19.67 17.24
CA ASP A 71 2.00 -18.77 16.48
C ASP A 71 1.44 -18.38 15.10
N SER A 72 0.43 -19.09 14.59
CA SER A 72 -0.26 -18.76 13.34
C SER A 72 -1.27 -17.61 13.48
N ALA A 73 -1.50 -17.10 14.69
CA ALA A 73 -2.43 -16.00 14.94
C ALA A 73 -1.76 -14.88 15.75
N THR A 74 -1.91 -13.65 15.26
CA THR A 74 -1.54 -12.44 16.01
C THR A 74 -2.78 -11.87 16.67
N VAL A 75 -2.67 -11.48 17.93
CA VAL A 75 -3.74 -10.85 18.69
C VAL A 75 -3.23 -9.55 19.30
N SER A 76 -4.06 -8.51 19.28
CA SER A 76 -3.81 -7.24 19.94
C SER A 76 -5.01 -6.85 20.80
N ALA A 77 -4.78 -6.04 21.82
CA ALA A 77 -5.83 -5.53 22.70
C ALA A 77 -5.62 -4.02 22.89
N ASN A 78 -6.73 -3.27 22.92
CA ASN A 78 -6.71 -1.84 23.21
C ASN A 78 -7.22 -1.57 24.64
N SER A 79 -7.29 -0.30 25.04
CA SER A 79 -7.70 0.14 26.37
C SER A 79 -9.12 -0.24 26.79
N GLN A 80 -9.96 -0.65 25.84
CA GLN A 80 -11.36 -1.04 26.06
C GLN A 80 -11.53 -2.57 26.13
N ALA A 81 -10.48 -3.35 25.91
CA ALA A 81 -10.55 -4.79 25.92
C ALA A 81 -10.85 -5.34 27.31
N GLN A 82 -11.85 -6.21 27.41
CA GLN A 82 -12.21 -6.85 28.67
C GLN A 82 -11.25 -8.00 28.99
N ALA A 83 -10.67 -7.96 30.19
CA ALA A 83 -9.81 -9.03 30.70
C ALA A 83 -10.55 -10.39 30.71
N GLY A 84 -9.92 -11.40 30.11
CA GLY A 84 -10.48 -12.75 30.02
C GLY A 84 -9.62 -13.67 29.17
N SER A 85 -9.94 -14.96 29.21
CA SER A 85 -9.39 -15.95 28.27
C SER A 85 -10.47 -16.31 27.26
N TYR A 86 -10.16 -16.08 25.99
CA TYR A 86 -11.04 -16.41 24.87
C TYR A 86 -10.40 -17.57 24.10
N SER A 87 -11.24 -18.51 23.67
CA SER A 87 -10.82 -19.58 22.76
C SER A 87 -11.53 -19.37 21.44
N PHE A 88 -10.84 -19.64 20.34
CA PHE A 88 -11.39 -19.53 19.00
C PHE A 88 -11.09 -20.80 18.21
N PHE A 89 -12.03 -21.21 17.37
CA PHE A 89 -11.85 -22.28 16.41
C PHE A 89 -11.93 -21.68 15.00
N VAL A 90 -10.89 -21.85 14.20
CA VAL A 90 -10.86 -21.39 12.81
C VAL A 90 -11.41 -22.50 11.93
N GLU A 91 -12.56 -22.25 11.29
CA GLU A 91 -13.14 -23.18 10.33
C GLU A 91 -12.54 -22.96 8.94
N GLN A 92 -12.50 -21.71 8.48
CA GLN A 92 -11.91 -21.35 7.20
C GLN A 92 -11.34 -19.93 7.22
N LEU A 93 -10.37 -19.68 6.34
CA LEU A 93 -9.78 -18.37 6.11
C LEU A 93 -10.50 -17.66 4.95
N ALA A 94 -10.46 -16.34 4.99
CA ALA A 94 -10.86 -15.51 3.87
C ALA A 94 -9.84 -15.69 2.74
N GLN A 95 -10.35 -15.90 1.52
CA GLN A 95 -9.53 -16.01 0.30
C GLN A 95 -10.08 -15.06 -0.76
N GLY A 96 -9.18 -14.54 -1.59
CA GLY A 96 -9.53 -13.84 -2.81
C GLY A 96 -9.67 -14.82 -3.97
N GLN A 97 -10.49 -14.47 -4.95
CA GLN A 97 -10.60 -15.29 -6.16
C GLN A 97 -9.31 -15.19 -6.99
N GLN A 98 -8.86 -16.33 -7.50
CA GLN A 98 -7.83 -16.42 -8.53
C GLN A 98 -8.37 -17.16 -9.73
N THR A 99 -8.23 -16.56 -10.91
CA THR A 99 -8.69 -17.12 -12.18
C THR A 99 -7.54 -17.13 -13.16
N THR A 100 -7.35 -18.24 -13.86
CA THR A 100 -6.25 -18.43 -14.80
C THR A 100 -6.74 -18.82 -16.18
N PHE A 101 -6.10 -18.33 -17.24
CA PHE A 101 -6.32 -18.77 -18.61
C PHE A 101 -5.05 -18.61 -19.44
N SER A 102 -4.86 -19.50 -20.42
CA SER A 102 -3.70 -19.47 -21.30
C SER A 102 -4.02 -18.71 -22.58
N MET A 103 -3.09 -17.88 -23.00
CA MET A 103 -3.20 -17.04 -24.19
C MET A 103 -1.84 -17.06 -24.90
N GLY A 104 -1.85 -17.37 -26.20
CA GLY A 104 -0.65 -17.28 -27.03
C GLY A 104 -0.52 -15.90 -27.66
N ASP A 105 0.71 -15.52 -28.02
CA ASP A 105 0.96 -14.37 -28.91
C ASP A 105 0.29 -14.59 -30.26
N ASP A 106 -0.11 -13.48 -30.88
CA ASP A 106 -0.66 -13.43 -32.25
C ASP A 106 -1.82 -14.43 -32.48
N ALA A 107 -2.47 -14.87 -31.40
CA ALA A 107 -3.38 -16.01 -31.45
C ALA A 107 -4.83 -15.61 -31.63
N PHE A 108 -5.20 -14.42 -31.15
CA PHE A 108 -6.55 -13.92 -31.10
C PHE A 108 -6.62 -12.53 -31.72
N SER A 109 -7.58 -12.29 -32.60
CA SER A 109 -7.73 -10.96 -33.19
C SER A 109 -8.04 -9.91 -32.12
N ALA A 110 -7.49 -8.70 -32.28
CA ALA A 110 -7.72 -7.57 -31.36
C ALA A 110 -9.11 -6.94 -31.58
N THR A 111 -10.17 -7.74 -31.48
CA THR A 111 -11.56 -7.32 -31.73
C THR A 111 -12.47 -7.66 -30.56
N GLY A 112 -13.42 -6.77 -30.30
CA GLY A 112 -14.38 -6.92 -29.21
C GLY A 112 -13.92 -6.27 -27.90
N THR A 113 -14.63 -6.60 -26.83
CA THR A 113 -14.45 -6.01 -25.50
C THR A 113 -14.26 -7.12 -24.48
N PHE A 114 -13.18 -7.06 -23.72
CA PHE A 114 -12.98 -7.86 -22.53
C PHE A 114 -13.66 -7.18 -21.35
N GLU A 115 -14.58 -7.88 -20.70
CA GLU A 115 -15.37 -7.41 -19.58
C GLU A 115 -14.93 -8.14 -18.31
N LEU A 116 -14.65 -7.40 -17.25
CA LEU A 116 -14.39 -7.93 -15.91
C LEU A 116 -15.36 -7.28 -14.93
N THR A 117 -16.16 -8.11 -14.26
CA THR A 117 -17.16 -7.65 -13.29
C THR A 117 -16.84 -8.20 -11.91
N MET A 118 -16.85 -7.33 -10.89
CA MET A 118 -16.76 -7.68 -9.48
C MET A 118 -17.84 -6.92 -8.71
N GLY A 119 -18.78 -7.65 -8.11
CA GLY A 119 -19.97 -7.05 -7.49
C GLY A 119 -20.76 -6.22 -8.49
N ASP A 120 -20.94 -4.93 -8.20
CA ASP A 120 -21.66 -3.98 -9.06
C ASP A 120 -20.72 -3.19 -10.00
N SER A 121 -19.41 -3.37 -9.89
CA SER A 121 -18.41 -2.67 -10.70
C SER A 121 -18.02 -3.51 -11.91
N THR A 122 -17.93 -2.88 -13.08
CA THR A 122 -17.52 -3.53 -14.32
C THR A 122 -16.45 -2.69 -15.01
N MET A 123 -15.41 -3.36 -15.46
CA MET A 123 -14.33 -2.80 -16.28
C MET A 123 -14.44 -3.37 -17.69
N ASP A 124 -14.47 -2.47 -18.67
CA ASP A 124 -14.49 -2.81 -20.09
C ASP A 124 -13.15 -2.42 -20.74
N ILE A 125 -12.52 -3.37 -21.41
CA ILE A 125 -11.29 -3.16 -22.18
C ILE A 125 -11.59 -3.42 -23.64
N ASP A 126 -11.50 -2.37 -24.46
CA ASP A 126 -11.51 -2.52 -25.92
C ASP A 126 -10.21 -3.19 -26.36
N LEU A 127 -10.31 -4.41 -26.91
CA LEU A 127 -9.16 -5.21 -27.30
C LEU A 127 -8.37 -4.55 -28.44
N SER A 128 -9.02 -3.79 -29.31
CA SER A 128 -8.35 -3.05 -30.39
C SER A 128 -7.54 -1.87 -29.85
N ALA A 129 -8.01 -1.24 -28.77
CA ALA A 129 -7.28 -0.17 -28.11
C ALA A 129 -6.09 -0.71 -27.30
N ALA A 130 -6.26 -1.88 -26.67
CA ALA A 130 -5.20 -2.56 -25.95
C ALA A 130 -4.02 -2.95 -26.86
N ASP A 131 -4.30 -3.56 -28.01
CA ASP A 131 -3.32 -3.86 -29.08
C ASP A 131 -2.61 -2.58 -29.57
N GLN A 132 -3.37 -1.53 -29.93
CA GLN A 132 -2.78 -0.26 -30.39
C GLN A 132 -1.85 0.43 -29.38
N ASN A 133 -2.04 0.18 -28.08
CA ASN A 133 -1.18 0.70 -27.02
C ASN A 133 0.08 -0.16 -26.80
N GLY A 134 0.11 -1.38 -27.34
CA GLY A 134 1.26 -2.27 -27.39
C GLY A 134 1.98 -2.19 -28.73
N ASP A 135 1.84 -3.21 -29.58
CA ASP A 135 2.55 -3.28 -30.86
C ASP A 135 1.69 -2.97 -32.10
N GLY A 136 0.36 -3.04 -31.99
CA GLY A 136 -0.59 -2.60 -33.01
C GLY A 136 -0.61 -3.50 -34.25
N ASP A 137 -0.34 -4.79 -34.09
CA ASP A 137 -0.26 -5.75 -35.20
C ASP A 137 -1.64 -6.34 -35.60
N GLY A 138 -2.68 -6.03 -34.81
CA GLY A 138 -4.06 -6.47 -35.02
C GLY A 138 -4.43 -7.74 -34.25
N PHE A 139 -3.52 -8.27 -33.44
CA PHE A 139 -3.74 -9.35 -32.49
C PHE A 139 -3.58 -8.83 -31.07
N ILE A 140 -4.27 -9.46 -30.12
CA ILE A 140 -4.10 -9.10 -28.72
C ILE A 140 -3.11 -10.08 -28.08
N ASP A 141 -2.05 -9.56 -27.48
CA ASP A 141 -1.07 -10.36 -26.76
C ASP A 141 -1.36 -10.45 -25.27
N ALA A 142 -0.81 -11.49 -24.65
CA ALA A 142 -1.00 -11.72 -23.22
C ALA A 142 -0.46 -10.56 -22.37
N SER A 143 0.66 -9.96 -22.76
CA SER A 143 1.22 -8.78 -22.07
C SER A 143 0.36 -7.54 -22.23
N GLU A 144 -0.23 -7.34 -23.39
CA GLU A 144 -1.07 -6.17 -23.67
C GLU A 144 -2.35 -6.24 -22.86
N LEU A 145 -3.00 -7.40 -22.81
CA LEU A 145 -4.18 -7.61 -21.98
C LEU A 145 -3.86 -7.44 -20.49
N VAL A 146 -2.73 -7.96 -20.01
CA VAL A 146 -2.30 -7.77 -18.62
C VAL A 146 -2.09 -6.30 -18.28
N ASN A 147 -1.40 -5.55 -19.15
CA ASN A 147 -1.18 -4.13 -18.95
C ASN A 147 -2.52 -3.37 -19.00
N ALA A 148 -3.37 -3.64 -19.98
CA ALA A 148 -4.68 -3.01 -20.10
C ALA A 148 -5.57 -3.25 -18.86
N ILE A 149 -5.51 -4.43 -18.25
CA ILE A 149 -6.22 -4.71 -16.99
C ILE A 149 -5.63 -3.88 -15.84
N ASN A 150 -4.32 -3.91 -15.66
CA ASN A 150 -3.67 -3.25 -14.52
C ASN A 150 -3.68 -1.72 -14.59
N ASP A 151 -3.67 -1.17 -15.80
CA ASP A 151 -3.61 0.28 -16.05
C ASP A 151 -5.01 0.91 -16.23
N SER A 152 -6.09 0.12 -16.20
CA SER A 152 -7.45 0.64 -16.33
C SER A 152 -7.91 1.37 -15.07
N ASP A 153 -8.39 2.60 -15.25
CA ASP A 153 -8.98 3.42 -14.19
C ASP A 153 -10.29 2.80 -13.63
N ASP A 154 -10.96 1.96 -14.43
CA ASP A 154 -12.22 1.28 -14.06
C ASP A 154 -11.98 -0.09 -13.38
N ASN A 155 -10.73 -0.46 -13.11
CA ASN A 155 -10.39 -1.74 -12.49
C ASN A 155 -11.02 -1.87 -11.09
N PRO A 156 -11.87 -2.89 -10.85
CA PRO A 156 -12.60 -3.03 -9.59
C PRO A 156 -11.76 -3.65 -8.44
N GLY A 157 -10.45 -3.81 -8.61
CA GLY A 157 -9.54 -4.42 -7.63
C GLY A 157 -9.11 -5.83 -8.01
N VAL A 158 -8.74 -6.04 -9.28
CA VAL A 158 -8.14 -7.27 -9.79
C VAL A 158 -6.78 -6.98 -10.41
N SER A 159 -5.75 -7.59 -9.86
CA SER A 159 -4.40 -7.59 -10.44
C SER A 159 -4.25 -8.72 -11.46
N ALA A 160 -3.65 -8.41 -12.62
CA ALA A 160 -3.28 -9.36 -13.66
C ALA A 160 -1.77 -9.58 -13.70
N ALA A 161 -1.33 -10.83 -13.87
CA ALA A 161 0.08 -11.17 -14.00
C ALA A 161 0.31 -12.30 -15.00
N LEU A 162 1.44 -12.23 -15.72
CA LEU A 162 1.91 -13.33 -16.55
C LEU A 162 2.68 -14.35 -15.72
N VAL A 163 2.24 -15.61 -15.79
CA VAL A 163 2.86 -16.76 -15.15
C VAL A 163 3.30 -17.73 -16.25
N LYS A 164 4.55 -18.19 -16.19
CA LYS A 164 5.03 -19.25 -17.06
C LYS A 164 4.90 -20.59 -16.35
N THR A 165 4.10 -21.48 -16.91
CA THR A 165 3.93 -22.86 -16.42
C THR A 165 4.20 -23.81 -17.58
N ASP A 166 5.12 -24.75 -17.40
CA ASP A 166 5.49 -25.78 -18.39
C ASP A 166 5.82 -25.24 -19.80
N GLY A 167 6.36 -24.02 -19.88
CA GLY A 167 6.75 -23.38 -21.14
C GLY A 167 5.64 -22.59 -21.84
N THR A 168 4.43 -22.56 -21.27
CA THR A 168 3.29 -21.77 -21.78
C THR A 168 3.07 -20.52 -20.94
N THR A 169 2.81 -19.39 -21.60
CA THR A 169 2.41 -18.14 -20.96
C THR A 169 0.94 -18.24 -20.53
N THR A 170 0.68 -17.98 -19.26
CA THR A 170 -0.65 -18.07 -18.64
C THR A 170 -0.92 -16.78 -17.90
N ILE A 171 -2.10 -16.21 -18.09
CA ILE A 171 -2.53 -15.01 -17.36
C ILE A 171 -3.18 -15.48 -16.06
N MET A 172 -2.73 -14.93 -14.93
CA MET A 172 -3.33 -15.09 -13.62
C MET A 172 -3.99 -13.77 -13.22
N LEU A 173 -5.30 -13.80 -13.01
CA LEU A 173 -6.08 -12.73 -12.42
C LEU A 173 -6.29 -13.02 -10.93
N THR A 174 -5.98 -12.07 -10.06
CA THR A 174 -6.11 -12.20 -8.61
C THR A 174 -6.88 -11.01 -8.07
N SER A 175 -7.92 -11.26 -7.26
CA SER A 175 -8.55 -10.16 -6.53
C SER A 175 -7.59 -9.61 -5.47
N ASP A 176 -7.51 -8.29 -5.38
CA ASP A 176 -6.70 -7.57 -4.40
C ASP A 176 -7.24 -7.70 -2.97
N SER A 177 -8.50 -8.15 -2.84
CA SER A 177 -9.18 -8.34 -1.57
C SER A 177 -9.65 -9.78 -1.37
N THR A 178 -9.80 -10.18 -0.11
CA THR A 178 -10.39 -11.47 0.25
C THR A 178 -11.88 -11.30 0.56
N GLY A 179 -12.59 -12.43 0.67
CA GLY A 179 -14.00 -12.46 1.06
C GLY A 179 -14.90 -12.82 -0.10
N ALA A 180 -16.11 -13.29 0.19
CA ALA A 180 -17.07 -13.73 -0.82
C ALA A 180 -17.45 -12.60 -1.81
N GLN A 181 -17.39 -11.34 -1.37
CA GLN A 181 -17.67 -10.17 -2.21
C GLN A 181 -16.58 -9.87 -3.23
N SER A 182 -15.38 -10.44 -3.08
CA SER A 182 -14.26 -10.25 -4.00
C SER A 182 -14.27 -11.24 -5.18
N ALA A 183 -15.38 -11.97 -5.33
CA ALA A 183 -15.64 -12.80 -6.49
C ALA A 183 -15.79 -11.95 -7.75
N PHE A 184 -15.18 -12.39 -8.85
CA PHE A 184 -15.27 -11.71 -10.14
C PHE A 184 -15.57 -12.70 -11.27
N SER A 185 -16.12 -12.18 -12.36
CA SER A 185 -16.31 -12.90 -13.62
C SER A 185 -15.61 -12.16 -14.75
N VAL A 186 -15.16 -12.93 -15.74
CA VAL A 186 -14.58 -12.39 -16.96
C VAL A 186 -15.37 -12.90 -18.16
N SER A 187 -15.57 -12.05 -19.14
CA SER A 187 -16.19 -12.41 -20.41
C SER A 187 -15.59 -11.61 -21.56
N VAL A 188 -15.80 -12.07 -22.79
CA VAL A 188 -15.44 -11.31 -24.00
C VAL A 188 -16.67 -11.21 -24.86
N THR A 189 -17.00 -9.99 -25.29
CA THR A 189 -18.16 -9.70 -26.14
C THR A 189 -17.72 -9.05 -27.44
N GLY A 190 -18.48 -9.28 -28.53
CA GLY A 190 -18.21 -8.62 -29.82
C GLY A 190 -16.93 -9.07 -30.56
N HIS A 191 -16.28 -10.14 -30.11
CA HIS A 191 -15.06 -10.67 -30.72
C HIS A 191 -15.32 -11.40 -32.04
N ASP A 192 -14.48 -11.13 -33.04
CA ASP A 192 -14.46 -11.81 -34.34
C ASP A 192 -13.37 -12.87 -34.39
N ALA A 193 -13.78 -14.12 -34.20
CA ALA A 193 -12.87 -15.27 -34.21
C ALA A 193 -12.41 -15.69 -35.64
N SER A 194 -12.75 -14.96 -36.69
CA SER A 194 -12.44 -15.36 -38.07
C SER A 194 -10.94 -15.42 -38.38
N ASN A 195 -10.11 -14.68 -37.63
CA ASN A 195 -8.66 -14.65 -37.75
C ASN A 195 -7.93 -15.34 -36.60
N ASP A 196 -8.65 -15.99 -35.68
CA ASP A 196 -8.01 -16.69 -34.56
C ASP A 196 -7.28 -17.96 -35.03
N SER A 197 -6.09 -18.20 -34.46
CA SER A 197 -5.31 -19.40 -34.77
C SER A 197 -5.67 -20.59 -33.86
N THR A 198 -6.40 -20.34 -32.77
CA THR A 198 -6.80 -21.35 -31.77
C THR A 198 -8.21 -21.10 -31.24
N SER A 199 -8.75 -22.02 -30.44
CA SER A 199 -10.04 -21.82 -29.78
C SER A 199 -9.92 -20.86 -28.58
N ALA A 200 -11.02 -20.17 -28.26
CA ALA A 200 -11.10 -19.26 -27.13
C ALA A 200 -10.52 -19.88 -25.82
N PRO A 201 -9.73 -19.12 -25.04
CA PRO A 201 -9.20 -19.59 -23.77
C PRO A 201 -10.31 -19.98 -22.79
N VAL A 202 -10.04 -21.01 -21.98
CA VAL A 202 -10.95 -21.43 -20.91
C VAL A 202 -10.44 -20.88 -19.59
N ALA A 203 -11.21 -19.96 -18.99
CA ALA A 203 -10.95 -19.45 -17.66
C ALA A 203 -11.20 -20.54 -16.60
N THR A 204 -10.19 -20.79 -15.76
CA THR A 204 -10.23 -21.76 -14.68
C THR A 204 -10.07 -21.05 -13.34
N VAL A 205 -11.03 -21.22 -12.43
CA VAL A 205 -10.91 -20.72 -11.05
C VAL A 205 -9.95 -21.62 -10.27
N VAL A 206 -8.85 -21.03 -9.79
CA VAL A 206 -7.81 -21.71 -9.01
C VAL A 206 -8.10 -21.64 -7.51
N SER A 207 -8.61 -20.49 -7.05
CA SER A 207 -9.15 -20.30 -5.70
C SER A 207 -10.45 -19.51 -5.79
N SER A 208 -11.44 -19.91 -4.99
CA SER A 208 -12.70 -19.20 -4.88
C SER A 208 -12.61 -18.09 -3.83
N ALA A 209 -13.24 -16.95 -4.12
CA ALA A 209 -13.50 -15.93 -3.12
C ALA A 209 -14.40 -16.49 -2.00
N GLN A 210 -13.97 -16.32 -0.75
CA GLN A 210 -14.71 -16.78 0.43
C GLN A 210 -14.36 -15.95 1.67
N ASP A 211 -15.31 -15.84 2.60
CA ASP A 211 -15.13 -15.17 3.89
C ASP A 211 -14.43 -16.07 4.91
N ALA A 212 -13.69 -15.45 5.83
CA ALA A 212 -13.18 -16.11 7.02
C ALA A 212 -14.33 -16.44 7.96
N ILE A 213 -14.30 -17.65 8.55
CA ILE A 213 -15.25 -18.08 9.56
C ILE A 213 -14.48 -18.61 10.76
N ILE A 214 -14.70 -17.95 11.89
CA ILE A 214 -14.19 -18.39 13.20
C ILE A 214 -15.36 -18.61 14.16
N HIS A 215 -15.18 -19.51 15.12
CA HIS A 215 -16.17 -19.78 16.16
C HIS A 215 -15.62 -19.42 17.53
N LEU A 216 -16.46 -18.81 18.37
CA LEU A 216 -16.11 -18.59 19.77
C LEU A 216 -16.16 -19.90 20.57
N GLY A 217 -15.05 -20.27 21.19
CA GLY A 217 -14.87 -21.47 22.00
C GLY A 217 -14.47 -22.68 21.17
N SER A 218 -15.43 -23.31 20.50
CA SER A 218 -15.25 -24.57 19.77
C SER A 218 -15.94 -24.53 18.41
N ALA A 219 -15.78 -25.58 17.60
CA ALA A 219 -16.43 -25.70 16.28
C ALA A 219 -17.98 -25.61 16.31
N THR A 220 -18.63 -25.74 17.47
CA THR A 220 -20.09 -25.60 17.64
C THR A 220 -20.49 -24.26 18.27
N GLY A 221 -19.51 -23.40 18.54
CA GLY A 221 -19.74 -22.08 19.10
C GLY A 221 -20.36 -21.11 18.10
N PRO A 222 -20.77 -19.91 18.57
CA PRO A 222 -21.25 -18.85 17.68
C PRO A 222 -20.22 -18.52 16.59
N ALA A 223 -20.67 -18.50 15.34
CA ALA A 223 -19.85 -18.15 14.19
C ALA A 223 -19.69 -16.63 14.08
N ILE A 224 -18.48 -16.20 13.71
CA ILE A 224 -18.10 -14.84 13.38
C ILE A 224 -17.53 -14.89 11.97
N THR A 225 -18.12 -14.13 11.06
CA THR A 225 -17.77 -14.09 9.64
C THR A 225 -17.15 -12.76 9.29
N ASN A 226 -16.07 -12.76 8.50
CA ASN A 226 -15.41 -11.54 8.06
C ASN A 226 -14.86 -11.72 6.64
N SER A 227 -14.92 -10.68 5.82
CA SER A 227 -14.33 -10.70 4.48
C SER A 227 -12.80 -10.73 4.50
N SER A 228 -12.17 -10.40 5.63
CA SER A 228 -10.72 -10.49 5.82
C SER A 228 -10.33 -11.50 6.89
N ASN A 229 -9.04 -11.84 6.95
CA ASN A 229 -8.46 -12.65 8.04
C ASN A 229 -8.16 -11.83 9.31
N THR A 230 -8.61 -10.57 9.38
CA THR A 230 -8.53 -9.69 10.54
C THR A 230 -9.92 -9.45 11.09
N PHE A 231 -10.12 -9.75 12.38
CA PHE A 231 -11.39 -9.63 13.10
C PHE A 231 -11.37 -8.50 14.12
#